data_AF-A0A957DRM9-F1
#
_entry.id   AF-A0A957DRM9-F1
#
_cell.length_a   1.000
_cell.length_b   1.000
_cell.length_c   1.000
_cell.angle_alpha   90.00
_cell.angle_beta   90.00
_cell.angle_gamma   90.00
#
_symmetry.space_group_name_H-M   'P 1'
#
loop_
_entity.id
_entity.type
_entity.pdbx_description
1 polymer ?
#
loop_
_entity_poly.entity_id
_entity_poly.type
_entity_poly.pdbx_seq_one_letter_code
_entity_poly.pdbx_strand_id
1 'polypeptide(L)'
;RLLLLWPLLTVIVAGALVIESPQSHRLVMATPALALLAALALITLGNLILTALQQAPGTNAPLPDLSQWRLNLANWRKPTTQASLILLGLALVFALSDLMFYYGRFPSNNQFADPNTEIAYELSTYLNNLDGEWTAYLYGPPTLYVDFPTFPYLLTDFQAGANFFNVETADSQLASAPTTDRLFIFLPQRQGEMTLVQQQFPNGTFQHVNGYYAAPLFTVYLFEP
;
A
#
# COMPACT_ATOMS: atom_id res chain seq x y z
N ARG A 1 24.80 17.11 12.03
CA ARG A 1 23.76 17.28 13.08
C ARG A 1 22.40 17.61 12.47
N LEU A 2 22.28 18.68 11.68
CA LEU A 2 21.05 19.01 10.91
C LEU A 2 20.54 17.85 10.03
N LEU A 3 21.44 17.14 9.35
CA LEU A 3 21.08 15.99 8.49
C LEU A 3 20.41 14.83 9.25
N LEU A 4 20.75 14.62 10.53
CA LEU A 4 20.15 13.58 11.38
C LEU A 4 18.82 14.05 11.99
N LEU A 5 18.70 15.35 12.24
CA LEU A 5 17.48 15.95 12.76
C LEU A 5 16.36 15.97 11.72
N TRP A 6 16.70 16.06 10.43
CA TRP A 6 15.73 16.09 9.35
C TRP A 6 14.82 14.85 9.32
N PRO A 7 15.31 13.59 9.18
CA PRO A 7 14.42 12.44 9.17
C PRO A 7 13.67 12.25 10.50
N LEU A 8 14.31 12.59 11.63
CA LEU A 8 13.67 12.54 12.94
C LEU A 8 12.49 13.51 13.04
N LEU A 9 12.68 14.75 12.58
CA LEU A 9 11.64 15.77 12.52
C LEU A 9 10.53 15.35 11.56
N THR A 10 10.88 14.83 10.37
CA THR A 10 9.88 14.35 9.40
C THR A 10 9.05 13.22 9.99
N VAL A 11 9.65 12.23 10.65
CA VAL A 11 8.92 11.11 11.25
C VAL A 11 8.05 11.56 12.42
N ILE A 12 8.57 12.40 13.32
CA ILE A 12 7.82 12.85 14.50
C ILE A 12 6.72 13.85 14.12
N VAL A 13 7.06 14.88 13.35
CA VAL A 13 6.13 15.97 13.01
C VAL A 13 5.13 15.52 11.94
N ALA A 14 5.59 14.88 10.86
CA ALA A 14 4.64 14.37 9.85
C ALA A 14 3.89 13.13 10.37
N GLY A 15 4.47 12.34 11.26
CA GLY A 15 3.76 11.25 11.93
C GLY A 15 2.68 11.73 12.91
N ALA A 16 2.89 12.86 13.59
CA ALA A 16 1.90 13.45 14.49
C ALA A 16 0.81 14.24 13.76
N LEU A 17 1.14 14.87 12.63
CA LEU A 17 0.21 15.71 11.87
C LEU A 17 -0.56 14.95 10.78
N VAL A 18 -0.03 13.82 10.29
CA VAL A 18 -0.65 13.01 9.23
C VAL A 18 -1.08 11.68 9.82
N ILE A 19 -2.37 11.61 10.17
CA ILE A 19 -3.02 10.49 10.89
C ILE A 19 -3.13 9.22 10.03
N GLU A 20 -3.01 9.33 8.70
CA GLU A 20 -3.21 8.19 7.81
C GLU A 20 -1.88 7.47 7.47
N SER A 21 -1.58 6.41 8.22
CA SER A 21 -0.68 5.35 7.75
C SER A 21 -1.43 4.44 6.77
N PRO A 22 -0.91 4.13 5.57
CA PRO A 22 0.46 4.32 5.10
C PRO A 22 0.52 5.20 3.84
N GLN A 23 0.18 6.49 3.93
CA GLN A 23 0.46 7.40 2.81
C GLN A 23 1.97 7.71 2.79
N SER A 24 2.65 7.17 1.77
CA SER A 24 4.11 7.18 1.54
C SER A 24 4.75 8.57 1.52
N HIS A 25 3.96 9.64 1.44
CA HIS A 25 4.41 11.01 1.24
C HIS A 25 5.36 11.50 2.34
N ARG A 26 5.13 11.12 3.61
CA ARG A 26 6.05 11.48 4.71
C ARG A 26 7.42 10.81 4.60
N LEU A 27 7.46 9.58 4.08
CA LEU A 27 8.71 8.86 3.84
C LEU A 27 9.44 9.41 2.62
N VAL A 28 8.70 9.82 1.59
CA VAL A 28 9.25 10.52 0.41
C VAL A 28 9.97 11.80 0.81
N MET A 29 9.40 12.59 1.73
CA MET A 29 10.06 13.80 2.25
C MET A 29 11.33 13.51 3.06
N ALA A 30 11.47 12.32 3.65
CA ALA A 30 12.68 11.90 4.34
C ALA A 30 13.73 11.30 3.40
N THR A 31 13.34 10.86 2.18
CA THR A 31 14.21 10.15 1.23
C THR A 31 15.51 10.91 0.91
N PRO A 32 15.52 12.24 0.63
CA PRO A 32 16.78 12.94 0.34
C PRO A 32 17.77 12.90 1.50
N ALA A 33 17.28 13.07 2.73
CA ALA A 33 18.14 13.03 3.92
C ALA A 33 18.67 11.62 4.18
N LEU A 34 17.83 10.59 4.00
CA LEU A 34 18.22 9.20 4.11
C LEU A 34 19.25 8.81 3.03
N ALA A 35 19.06 9.26 1.79
CA ALA A 35 20.01 9.03 0.69
C ALA A 35 21.37 9.68 0.97
N LEU A 36 21.39 10.91 1.48
CA LEU A 36 22.63 11.58 1.89
C LEU A 36 23.32 10.86 3.05
N LEU A 37 22.56 10.38 4.04
CA LEU A 37 23.10 9.59 5.15
C LEU A 37 23.69 8.26 4.66
N ALA A 38 23.01 7.57 3.75
CA ALA A 38 23.50 6.35 3.13
C ALA A 38 24.78 6.61 2.31
N ALA A 39 24.79 7.67 1.49
CA ALA A 39 25.96 8.07 0.72
C ALA A 39 27.16 8.41 1.62
N LEU A 40 26.94 9.16 2.70
CA LEU A 40 27.97 9.46 3.69
C LEU A 40 28.50 8.20 4.36
N ALA A 41 27.61 7.26 4.73
CA ALA A 41 28.01 5.98 5.30
C ALA A 41 28.87 5.17 4.32
N LEU A 42 28.48 5.11 3.04
CA LEU A 42 29.22 4.41 2.00
C LEU A 42 30.57 5.06 1.70
N ILE A 43 30.64 6.39 1.59
CA ILE A 43 31.90 7.13 1.39
C ILE A 43 32.84 6.92 2.58
N THR A 44 32.32 6.99 3.80
CA THR A 44 33.11 6.76 5.02
C THR A 44 33.67 5.34 5.01
N LEU A 45 32.84 4.34 4.68
CA LEU A 45 33.23 2.95 4.57
C LEU A 45 34.28 2.73 3.46
N GLY A 46 34.08 3.32 2.29
CA GLY A 46 35.03 3.29 1.18
C GLY A 46 36.37 3.94 1.52
N ASN A 47 36.37 5.08 2.22
CA ASN A 47 37.58 5.75 2.70
C ASN A 47 38.32 4.90 3.74
N LEU A 48 37.60 4.22 4.64
CA LEU A 48 38.20 3.29 5.60
C LEU A 48 38.85 2.10 4.89
N ILE A 49 38.20 1.55 3.87
CA ILE A 49 38.74 0.47 3.03
C ILE A 49 39.96 0.96 2.26
N LEU A 50 39.89 2.11 1.59
CA LEU A 50 41.02 2.68 0.84
C LEU A 50 42.20 2.99 1.74
N THR A 51 41.96 3.52 2.96
CA THR A 51 43.03 3.75 3.93
C THR A 51 43.68 2.44 4.37
N ALA A 52 42.90 1.36 4.53
CA ALA A 52 43.44 0.03 4.79
C ALA A 52 44.23 -0.53 3.60
N LEU A 53 43.82 -0.25 2.36
CA LEU A 53 44.46 -0.75 1.14
C LEU A 53 45.68 0.07 0.68
N GLN A 54 45.70 1.38 0.92
CA GLN A 54 46.77 2.31 0.53
C GLN A 54 47.96 2.32 1.50
N GLN A 55 47.96 1.44 2.51
CA GLN A 55 49.19 1.02 3.16
C GLN A 55 50.05 0.28 2.12
N ALA A 56 50.81 1.04 1.33
CA ALA A 56 51.53 0.61 0.12
C ALA A 56 53.07 0.70 0.33
N PRO A 57 53.90 0.14 -0.56
CA PRO A 57 55.03 -0.71 -0.24
C PRO A 57 56.32 0.10 -0.02
N GLY A 58 56.96 -0.11 1.13
CA GLY A 58 58.21 0.55 1.53
C GLY A 58 58.37 0.61 3.05
N THR A 59 57.25 0.60 3.78
CA THR A 59 57.19 0.17 5.17
C THR A 59 56.87 -1.32 5.21
N ASN A 60 57.67 -2.13 5.91
CA ASN A 60 57.40 -3.56 6.19
C ASN A 60 56.18 -3.75 7.12
N ALA A 61 55.11 -2.99 6.92
CA ALA A 61 53.85 -3.21 7.57
C ALA A 61 53.12 -4.30 6.76
N PRO A 62 52.83 -5.48 7.34
CA PRO A 62 52.06 -6.51 6.67
C PRO A 62 50.69 -5.93 6.24
N LEU A 63 50.18 -6.37 5.08
CA LEU A 63 48.80 -6.10 4.66
C LEU A 63 47.88 -6.24 5.89
N PRO A 64 46.90 -5.33 6.12
CA PRO A 64 45.91 -5.55 7.16
C PRO A 64 45.17 -6.82 6.81
N ASP A 65 45.59 -7.90 7.47
CA ASP A 65 45.01 -9.20 7.33
C ASP A 65 43.53 -9.05 7.68
N LEU A 66 42.65 -9.34 6.74
CA LEU A 66 41.20 -9.25 6.96
C LEU A 66 40.75 -10.19 8.08
N SER A 67 41.56 -11.20 8.45
CA SER A 67 41.36 -12.02 9.65
C SER A 67 41.56 -11.24 10.97
N GLN A 68 42.24 -10.09 10.91
CA GLN A 68 42.43 -9.12 11.99
C GLN A 68 41.35 -8.03 12.01
N TRP A 69 40.46 -7.96 10.99
CA TRP A 69 39.21 -7.21 11.06
C TRP A 69 38.23 -7.92 11.99
N ARG A 70 38.68 -8.08 13.24
CA ARG A 70 37.87 -8.55 14.34
C ARG A 70 37.10 -7.34 14.80
N LEU A 71 35.78 -7.45 14.86
CA LEU A 71 35.00 -6.63 15.78
C LEU A 71 35.71 -6.72 17.13
N ASN A 72 36.44 -5.66 17.50
CA ASN A 72 37.22 -5.67 18.73
C ASN A 72 36.25 -5.50 19.89
N LEU A 73 35.57 -6.61 20.18
CA LEU A 73 34.64 -6.78 21.27
C LEU A 73 35.33 -6.52 22.60
N ALA A 74 36.67 -6.44 22.71
CA ALA A 74 37.31 -6.05 23.96
C ALA A 74 36.99 -4.59 24.35
N ASN A 75 36.73 -3.72 23.38
CA ASN A 75 36.28 -2.34 23.61
C ASN A 75 34.76 -2.21 23.77
N TRP A 76 34.01 -3.31 23.88
CA TRP A 76 32.55 -3.30 24.06
C TRP A 76 32.10 -2.60 25.34
N ARG A 77 33.00 -2.35 26.30
CA ARG A 77 32.68 -1.58 27.52
C ARG A 77 32.75 -0.07 27.33
N LYS A 78 33.32 0.41 26.22
CA LYS A 78 33.32 1.85 25.92
C LYS A 78 31.89 2.27 25.59
N PRO A 79 31.36 3.34 26.20
CA PRO A 79 29.95 3.73 26.05
C PRO A 79 29.58 4.04 24.60
N THR A 80 30.52 4.54 23.80
CA THR A 80 30.31 4.82 22.37
C THR A 80 30.15 3.55 21.54
N THR A 81 30.93 2.51 21.81
CA THR A 81 30.82 1.20 21.16
C THR A 81 29.52 0.50 21.55
N GLN A 82 29.15 0.55 22.83
CA GLN A 82 27.86 0.03 23.32
C GLN A 82 26.69 0.70 22.61
N ALA A 83 26.68 2.04 22.58
CA ALA A 83 25.65 2.81 21.91
C ALA A 83 25.55 2.44 20.43
N SER A 84 26.68 2.29 19.74
CA SER A 84 26.69 1.93 18.30
C SER A 84 26.14 0.52 18.06
N LEU A 85 26.51 -0.46 18.89
CA LEU A 85 25.98 -1.83 18.79
C LEU A 85 24.49 -1.89 19.11
N ILE A 86 24.03 -1.13 20.11
CA ILE A 86 22.60 -1.00 20.43
C ILE A 86 21.84 -0.39 19.25
N LEU A 87 22.33 0.70 18.68
CA LEU A 87 21.71 1.35 17.51
C LEU A 87 21.68 0.43 16.29
N LEU A 88 22.76 -0.31 16.03
CA LEU A 88 22.80 -1.31 14.96
C LEU A 88 21.79 -2.44 15.21
N GLY A 89 21.74 -2.96 16.44
CA GLY A 89 20.77 -3.98 16.83
C GLY A 89 19.33 -3.49 16.64
N LEU A 90 19.01 -2.28 17.08
CA LEU A 90 17.70 -1.66 16.86
C LEU A 90 17.40 -1.49 15.37
N ALA A 91 18.34 -0.98 14.57
CA ALA A 91 18.16 -0.83 13.14
C ALA A 91 17.88 -2.17 12.44
N LEU A 92 18.59 -3.23 12.82
CA LEU A 92 18.36 -4.58 12.30
C LEU A 92 17.00 -5.14 12.72
N VAL A 93 16.58 -4.92 13.98
CA VAL A 93 15.24 -5.33 14.44
C VAL A 93 14.14 -4.65 13.64
N PHE A 94 14.24 -3.34 13.40
CA PHE A 94 13.27 -2.62 12.57
C PHE A 94 13.27 -3.10 11.12
N ALA A 95 14.45 -3.22 10.50
CA ALA A 95 14.56 -3.68 9.12
C ALA A 95 14.01 -5.10 8.94
N LEU A 96 14.30 -6.02 9.86
CA LEU A 96 13.74 -7.37 9.83
C LEU A 96 12.23 -7.36 10.08
N SER A 97 11.73 -6.50 10.97
CA SER A 97 10.30 -6.35 11.21
C SER A 97 9.55 -5.88 9.97
N ASP A 98 10.10 -4.88 9.27
CA ASP A 98 9.55 -4.36 8.01
C ASP A 98 9.59 -5.42 6.91
N LEU A 99 10.71 -6.13 6.75
CA LEU A 99 10.82 -7.22 5.78
C LEU A 99 9.78 -8.31 6.05
N MET A 100 9.64 -8.75 7.31
CA MET A 100 8.64 -9.75 7.71
C MET A 100 7.20 -9.25 7.54
N PHE A 101 6.97 -7.95 7.69
CA PHE A 101 5.68 -7.33 7.41
C PHE A 101 5.39 -7.32 5.90
N TYR A 102 6.22 -6.65 5.10
CA TYR A 102 5.98 -6.43 3.68
C TYR A 102 6.07 -7.69 2.82
N TYR A 103 6.98 -8.61 3.13
CA TYR A 103 7.16 -9.85 2.35
C TYR A 103 6.49 -11.08 2.98
N GLY A 104 5.93 -10.95 4.19
CA GLY A 104 5.24 -12.03 4.87
C GLY A 104 3.76 -11.70 5.07
N ARG A 105 3.48 -10.89 6.10
CA ARG A 105 2.11 -10.64 6.58
C ARG A 105 1.25 -9.83 5.60
N PHE A 106 1.85 -8.87 4.90
CA PHE A 106 1.14 -7.96 4.01
C PHE A 106 0.45 -8.70 2.84
N PRO A 107 1.17 -9.51 2.03
CA PRO A 107 0.54 -10.25 0.93
C PRO A 107 -0.37 -11.40 1.40
N SER A 108 -0.16 -11.97 2.60
CA SER A 108 -0.93 -13.13 3.06
C SER A 108 -2.29 -12.78 3.68
N ASN A 109 -2.48 -11.55 4.15
CA ASN A 109 -3.61 -11.20 5.02
C ASN A 109 -4.59 -10.22 4.37
N ASN A 110 -4.52 -9.99 3.05
CA ASN A 110 -5.36 -9.02 2.34
C ASN A 110 -5.47 -7.68 3.08
N GLN A 111 -4.33 -7.16 3.56
CA GLN A 111 -4.32 -5.88 4.27
C GLN A 111 -4.48 -4.75 3.26
N PHE A 112 -5.73 -4.45 2.92
CA PHE A 112 -6.06 -3.25 2.18
C PHE A 112 -5.78 -2.03 3.05
N ALA A 113 -5.42 -0.90 2.42
CA ALA A 113 -5.16 0.32 3.16
C ALA A 113 -6.42 0.85 3.87
N ASP A 114 -7.60 0.58 3.29
CA ASP A 114 -8.89 1.06 3.73
C ASP A 114 -10.04 0.21 3.14
N PRO A 115 -11.29 0.34 3.66
CA PRO A 115 -12.44 -0.41 3.16
C PRO A 115 -12.80 -0.15 1.69
N ASN A 116 -12.55 1.05 1.15
CA ASN A 116 -12.87 1.36 -0.25
C ASN A 116 -11.89 0.67 -1.20
N THR A 117 -10.62 0.57 -0.81
CA THR A 117 -9.63 -0.24 -1.55
C THR A 117 -10.02 -1.72 -1.57
N GLU A 118 -10.53 -2.26 -0.46
CA GLU A 118 -11.07 -3.62 -0.43
C GLU A 118 -12.29 -3.77 -1.36
N ILE A 119 -13.28 -2.88 -1.25
CA ILE A 119 -14.46 -2.89 -2.12
C ILE A 119 -14.04 -2.84 -3.59
N ALA A 120 -13.12 -1.95 -3.96
CA ALA A 120 -12.69 -1.81 -5.34
C ALA A 120 -11.97 -3.06 -5.87
N TYR A 121 -11.14 -3.70 -5.04
CA TYR A 121 -10.45 -4.94 -5.39
C TYR A 121 -11.43 -6.11 -5.57
N GLU A 122 -12.30 -6.35 -4.59
CA GLU A 122 -13.27 -7.44 -4.62
C GLU A 122 -14.32 -7.22 -5.71
N LEU A 123 -14.76 -5.97 -5.94
CA LEU A 123 -15.66 -5.65 -7.04
C LEU A 123 -14.99 -5.86 -8.39
N SER A 124 -13.73 -5.48 -8.57
CA SER A 124 -13.01 -5.74 -9.82
C SER A 124 -12.88 -7.24 -10.09
N THR A 125 -12.55 -8.01 -9.05
CA THR A 125 -12.47 -9.47 -9.13
C THR A 125 -13.82 -10.08 -9.48
N TYR A 126 -14.91 -9.59 -8.88
CA TYR A 126 -16.27 -10.02 -9.19
C TYR A 126 -16.62 -9.74 -10.65
N LEU A 127 -16.42 -8.51 -11.11
CA LEU A 127 -16.77 -8.07 -12.46
C LEU A 127 -15.98 -8.79 -13.55
N ASN A 128 -14.68 -9.02 -13.35
CA ASN A 128 -13.84 -9.74 -14.32
C ASN A 128 -14.18 -11.24 -14.45
N ASN A 129 -14.92 -11.80 -13.49
CA ASN A 129 -15.35 -13.20 -13.49
C ASN A 129 -16.79 -13.38 -14.01
N LEU A 130 -17.45 -12.30 -14.45
CA LEU A 130 -18.75 -12.42 -15.09
C LEU A 130 -18.60 -12.89 -16.54
N ASP A 131 -19.44 -13.84 -16.92
CA ASP A 131 -19.55 -14.28 -18.31
C ASP A 131 -20.47 -13.33 -19.08
N GLY A 132 -20.08 -12.92 -20.28
CA GLY A 132 -20.90 -12.08 -21.17
C GLY A 132 -20.62 -10.57 -21.09
N GLU A 133 -21.45 -9.78 -21.78
CA GLU A 133 -21.32 -8.32 -21.82
C GLU A 133 -22.33 -7.67 -20.87
N TRP A 134 -21.82 -6.94 -19.89
CA TRP A 134 -22.64 -6.36 -18.82
C TRP A 134 -22.53 -4.84 -18.75
N THR A 135 -23.60 -4.23 -18.27
CA THR A 135 -23.62 -2.83 -17.84
C THR A 135 -23.75 -2.77 -16.33
N ALA A 136 -22.80 -2.11 -15.67
CA ALA A 136 -22.72 -1.96 -14.22
C ALA A 136 -23.16 -0.58 -13.75
N TYR A 137 -24.03 -0.57 -12.74
CA TYR A 137 -24.49 0.64 -12.05
C TYR A 137 -24.05 0.59 -10.58
N LEU A 138 -23.15 1.47 -10.19
CA LEU A 138 -22.59 1.58 -8.86
C LEU A 138 -23.37 2.57 -8.00
N TYR A 139 -24.12 2.05 -7.03
CA TYR A 139 -24.69 2.79 -5.90
C TYR A 139 -23.61 2.96 -4.82
N GLY A 140 -22.55 3.67 -5.20
CA GLY A 140 -21.35 3.90 -4.39
C GLY A 140 -21.21 5.31 -3.83
N PRO A 141 -21.59 6.39 -4.55
CA PRO A 141 -21.43 7.75 -4.03
C PRO A 141 -22.19 7.96 -2.71
N PRO A 142 -21.64 8.78 -1.78
CA PRO A 142 -20.37 9.52 -1.90
C PRO A 142 -19.12 8.73 -1.47
N THR A 143 -19.26 7.44 -1.14
CA THR A 143 -18.18 6.63 -0.54
C THR A 143 -17.22 6.05 -1.57
N LEU A 144 -17.73 5.60 -2.71
CA LEU A 144 -16.96 5.01 -3.80
C LEU A 144 -17.53 5.46 -5.14
N TYR A 145 -16.66 5.74 -6.10
CA TYR A 145 -17.05 6.19 -7.44
C TYR A 145 -16.40 5.30 -8.50
N VAL A 146 -16.99 5.20 -9.69
CA VAL A 146 -16.45 4.39 -10.79
C VAL A 146 -15.07 4.84 -11.30
N ASP A 147 -14.65 6.07 -10.98
CA ASP A 147 -13.33 6.63 -11.27
C ASP A 147 -12.32 6.40 -10.12
N PHE A 148 -12.68 5.57 -9.12
CA PHE A 148 -11.78 5.23 -8.03
C PHE A 148 -10.46 4.65 -8.58
N PRO A 149 -9.27 5.11 -8.13
CA PRO A 149 -7.99 4.86 -8.80
C PRO A 149 -7.61 3.39 -9.01
N THR A 150 -8.19 2.47 -8.26
CA THR A 150 -7.95 1.02 -8.41
C THR A 150 -8.60 0.45 -9.68
N PHE A 151 -9.78 0.93 -10.07
CA PHE A 151 -10.57 0.35 -11.14
C PHE A 151 -9.85 0.33 -12.50
N PRO A 152 -9.21 1.42 -12.98
CA PRO A 152 -8.54 1.41 -14.28
C PRO A 152 -7.39 0.41 -14.43
N TYR A 153 -6.85 -0.10 -13.33
CA TYR A 153 -5.75 -1.07 -13.35
C TYR A 153 -6.23 -2.52 -13.22
N LEU A 154 -7.40 -2.74 -12.62
CA LEU A 154 -7.89 -4.08 -12.33
C LEU A 154 -9.02 -4.53 -13.26
N LEU A 155 -9.89 -3.63 -13.70
CA LEU A 155 -11.00 -3.99 -14.59
C LEU A 155 -10.50 -4.29 -16.00
N THR A 156 -10.99 -5.38 -16.57
CA THR A 156 -10.69 -5.78 -17.96
C THR A 156 -11.74 -5.26 -18.94
N ASP A 157 -13.01 -5.52 -18.64
CA ASP A 157 -14.12 -5.32 -19.59
C ASP A 157 -15.06 -4.18 -19.19
N PHE A 158 -14.81 -3.54 -18.05
CA PHE A 158 -15.60 -2.43 -17.54
C PHE A 158 -14.81 -1.12 -17.59
N GLN A 159 -15.43 -0.10 -18.19
CA GLN A 159 -14.86 1.24 -18.31
C GLN A 159 -15.86 2.29 -17.81
N ALA A 160 -15.36 3.17 -16.94
CA ALA A 160 -16.11 4.30 -16.41
C ALA A 160 -16.71 5.15 -17.54
N GLY A 161 -18.03 5.38 -17.48
CA GLY A 161 -18.76 6.16 -18.48
C GLY A 161 -19.06 5.44 -19.80
N ALA A 162 -18.58 4.20 -20.00
CA ALA A 162 -18.92 3.37 -21.16
C ALA A 162 -19.96 2.31 -20.79
N ASN A 163 -19.63 1.45 -19.84
CA ASN A 163 -20.49 0.38 -19.31
C ASN A 163 -20.40 0.25 -17.78
N PHE A 164 -19.74 1.20 -17.11
CA PHE A 164 -19.69 1.29 -15.65
C PHE A 164 -20.03 2.72 -15.21
N PHE A 165 -21.14 2.87 -14.47
CA PHE A 165 -21.72 4.17 -14.17
C PHE A 165 -21.98 4.37 -12.67
N ASN A 166 -21.79 5.59 -12.18
CA ASN A 166 -22.28 5.97 -10.85
C ASN A 166 -23.80 6.17 -10.89
N VAL A 167 -24.47 5.83 -9.79
CA VAL A 167 -25.84 6.25 -9.50
C VAL A 167 -25.77 7.22 -8.32
N GLU A 168 -25.90 8.51 -8.57
CA GLU A 168 -25.67 9.55 -7.54
C GLU A 168 -26.74 9.51 -6.43
N THR A 169 -28.00 9.28 -6.80
CA THR A 169 -29.15 9.25 -5.88
C THR A 169 -30.18 8.20 -6.29
N ALA A 170 -31.07 7.82 -5.38
CA ALA A 170 -32.14 6.84 -5.64
C ALA A 170 -33.06 7.23 -6.82
N ASP A 171 -33.30 8.53 -6.99
CA ASP A 171 -34.17 9.07 -8.05
C ASP A 171 -33.39 9.41 -9.34
N SER A 172 -32.09 9.11 -9.39
CA SER A 172 -31.27 9.38 -10.57
C SER A 172 -31.75 8.55 -11.75
N GLN A 173 -31.94 9.18 -12.90
CA GLN A 173 -32.17 8.46 -14.14
C GLN A 173 -30.90 7.67 -14.49
N LEU A 174 -31.04 6.35 -14.61
CA LEU A 174 -29.94 5.48 -15.00
C LEU A 174 -29.42 5.86 -16.40
N ALA A 175 -28.09 5.88 -16.54
CA ALA A 175 -27.46 5.99 -17.84
C ALA A 175 -27.93 4.85 -18.76
N SER A 176 -28.02 5.10 -20.07
CA SER A 176 -28.44 4.08 -21.03
C SER A 176 -27.49 2.88 -20.99
N ALA A 177 -28.05 1.69 -20.80
CA ALA A 177 -27.27 0.46 -20.81
C ALA A 177 -26.81 0.14 -22.25
N PRO A 178 -25.50 0.08 -22.54
CA PRO A 178 -25.01 -0.42 -23.83
C PRO A 178 -25.32 -1.90 -24.05
N THR A 179 -25.52 -2.67 -22.98
CA THR A 179 -25.76 -4.11 -23.02
C THR A 179 -27.17 -4.47 -22.55
N THR A 180 -27.62 -5.67 -22.90
CA THR A 180 -28.90 -6.23 -22.46
C THR A 180 -28.85 -6.57 -20.96
N ASP A 181 -27.77 -7.22 -20.53
CA ASP A 181 -27.58 -7.68 -19.16
C ASP A 181 -27.08 -6.54 -18.28
N ARG A 182 -27.68 -6.40 -17.10
CA ARG A 182 -27.47 -5.29 -16.19
C ARG A 182 -27.16 -5.79 -14.80
N LEU A 183 -26.19 -5.16 -14.16
CA LEU A 183 -25.87 -5.42 -12.76
C LEU A 183 -25.88 -4.12 -11.97
N PHE A 184 -26.38 -4.20 -10.75
CA PHE A 184 -26.50 -3.07 -9.83
C PHE A 184 -25.74 -3.42 -8.56
N ILE A 185 -24.77 -2.58 -8.21
CA ILE A 185 -23.86 -2.79 -7.09
C ILE A 185 -24.23 -1.81 -5.98
N PHE A 186 -24.54 -2.33 -4.80
CA PHE A 186 -24.93 -1.55 -3.63
C PHE A 186 -23.91 -1.70 -2.52
N LEU A 187 -23.40 -0.55 -2.05
CA LEU A 187 -22.65 -0.52 -0.79
C LEU A 187 -23.63 -0.68 0.39
N PRO A 188 -23.15 -1.13 1.58
CA PRO A 188 -24.01 -1.40 2.73
C PRO A 188 -24.92 -0.22 3.10
N GLN A 189 -24.39 1.00 3.07
CA GLN A 189 -25.13 2.22 3.37
C GLN A 189 -26.21 2.60 2.34
N ARG A 190 -26.23 1.95 1.16
CA ARG A 190 -27.20 2.20 0.07
C ARG A 190 -28.08 0.99 -0.25
N GLN A 191 -28.08 -0.03 0.61
CA GLN A 191 -28.94 -1.22 0.43
C GLN A 191 -30.44 -0.90 0.41
N GLY A 192 -30.87 0.19 1.06
CA GLY A 192 -32.28 0.62 1.03
C GLY A 192 -32.83 0.92 -0.37
N GLU A 193 -31.96 1.18 -1.34
CA GLU A 193 -32.34 1.49 -2.72
C GLU A 193 -32.59 0.25 -3.58
N MET A 194 -32.21 -0.93 -3.08
CA MET A 194 -32.39 -2.20 -3.80
C MET A 194 -33.85 -2.48 -4.14
N THR A 195 -34.79 -2.11 -3.25
CA THR A 195 -36.23 -2.33 -3.48
C THR A 195 -36.74 -1.56 -4.69
N LEU A 196 -36.20 -0.37 -4.96
CA LEU A 196 -36.58 0.42 -6.15
C LEU A 196 -36.08 -0.24 -7.42
N VAL A 197 -34.84 -0.74 -7.41
CA VAL A 197 -34.26 -1.46 -8.55
C VAL A 197 -35.02 -2.76 -8.83
N GLN A 198 -35.39 -3.53 -7.80
CA GLN A 198 -36.22 -4.74 -7.96
C GLN A 198 -37.59 -4.45 -8.59
N GLN A 199 -38.21 -3.32 -8.23
CA GLN A 199 -39.50 -2.92 -8.81
C GLN A 199 -39.38 -2.57 -10.29
N GLN A 200 -38.27 -1.92 -10.68
CA GLN A 200 -38.01 -1.53 -12.06
C GLN A 200 -37.52 -2.70 -12.93
N PHE A 201 -36.72 -3.60 -12.35
CA PHE A 201 -36.09 -4.74 -13.02
C PHE A 201 -36.47 -6.03 -12.29
N PRO A 202 -37.72 -6.51 -12.44
CA PRO A 202 -38.18 -7.69 -11.72
C PRO A 202 -37.44 -8.96 -12.17
N ASN A 203 -37.36 -9.95 -11.29
CA ASN A 203 -36.76 -11.28 -11.52
C ASN A 203 -35.23 -11.38 -11.57
N GLY A 204 -34.50 -10.31 -11.23
CA GLY A 204 -33.05 -10.42 -11.02
C GLY A 204 -32.67 -11.22 -9.75
N THR A 205 -31.38 -11.56 -9.63
CA THR A 205 -30.83 -12.36 -8.53
C THR A 205 -29.88 -11.56 -7.66
N PHE A 206 -29.98 -11.72 -6.34
CA PHE A 206 -29.07 -11.10 -5.38
C PHE A 206 -27.88 -11.98 -5.05
N GLN A 207 -26.70 -11.34 -4.96
CA GLN A 207 -25.49 -11.95 -4.46
C GLN A 207 -24.83 -11.02 -3.44
N HIS A 208 -24.40 -11.58 -2.31
CA HIS A 208 -23.67 -10.85 -1.29
C HIS A 208 -22.19 -11.20 -1.39
N VAL A 209 -21.35 -10.18 -1.52
CA VAL A 209 -19.89 -10.34 -1.46
C VAL A 209 -19.45 -9.90 -0.08
N ASN A 210 -18.78 -10.79 0.64
CA ASN A 210 -18.23 -10.51 1.97
C ASN A 210 -16.76 -10.10 1.84
N GLY A 211 -16.29 -9.29 2.79
CA GLY A 211 -14.91 -8.85 2.87
C GLY A 211 -14.39 -8.95 4.30
N TYR A 212 -13.14 -8.56 4.47
CA TYR A 212 -12.43 -8.44 5.74
C TYR A 212 -13.01 -7.32 6.61
N TYR A 213 -13.29 -6.15 6.02
CA TYR A 213 -13.81 -5.00 6.77
C TYR A 213 -15.32 -5.02 7.00
N ALA A 214 -16.08 -5.77 6.19
CA ALA A 214 -17.53 -5.85 6.30
C ALA A 214 -18.13 -7.14 5.70
N ALA A 215 -19.28 -7.58 6.23
CA ALA A 215 -20.06 -8.69 5.72
C ALA A 215 -21.57 -8.34 5.74
N PRO A 216 -22.19 -8.00 4.60
CA PRO A 216 -21.61 -7.92 3.27
C PRO A 216 -20.70 -6.69 3.11
N LEU A 217 -19.67 -6.83 2.28
CA LEU A 217 -18.84 -5.74 1.79
C LEU A 217 -19.58 -4.92 0.73
N PHE A 218 -20.28 -5.60 -0.18
CA PHE A 218 -21.26 -5.03 -1.09
C PHE A 218 -22.27 -6.10 -1.51
N THR A 219 -23.38 -5.66 -2.11
CA THR A 219 -24.42 -6.54 -2.64
C THR A 219 -24.62 -6.26 -4.12
N VAL A 220 -24.71 -7.31 -4.93
CA VAL A 220 -24.94 -7.23 -6.37
C VAL A 220 -26.36 -7.72 -6.68
N TYR A 221 -27.05 -7.03 -7.57
CA TYR A 221 -28.28 -7.47 -8.21
C TYR A 221 -28.03 -7.68 -9.70
N LEU A 222 -28.16 -8.91 -10.18
CA LEU A 222 -27.98 -9.29 -11.58
C LEU A 222 -29.34 -9.37 -12.25
N PHE A 223 -29.50 -8.72 -13.40
CA PHE A 223 -30.71 -8.73 -14.20
C PHE A 223 -30.40 -9.11 -15.65
N GLU A 224 -30.89 -10.28 -16.05
CA GLU A 224 -30.84 -10.84 -17.39
C GLU A 224 -32.29 -10.88 -17.92
N PRO A 225 -32.64 -10.06 -18.94
CA PRO A 225 -34.01 -9.92 -19.44
C PRO A 225 -34.57 -11.15 -20.18
#